data_AF-A0A537L2D1-F1
#
_entry.id   AF-A0A537L2D1-F1
#
_cell.length_a   1.000
_cell.length_b   1.000
_cell.length_c   1.000
_cell.angle_alpha   90.00
_cell.angle_beta   90.00
_cell.angle_gamma   90.00
#
_symmetry.space_group_name_H-M   'P 1'
#
loop_
_entity.id
_entity.type
_entity.pdbx_description
1 polymer ?
#
loop_
_entity_poly.entity_id
_entity_poly.type
_entity_poly.pdbx_seq_one_letter_code
_entity_poly.pdbx_strand_id
1 'polypeptide(L)' 'MTLYKPATPYSDSIKRPQCLQCGTSMLLARIEPDKPDHDRRTFQCAECGHSLSEVVKYK' A
#
# COMPACT_ATOMS: atom_id res chain seq x y z
N MET A 1 19.50 -19.41 -9.65
CA MET A 1 19.40 -18.01 -9.21
C MET A 1 17.96 -17.59 -9.48
N THR A 2 17.09 -17.70 -8.48
CA THR A 2 15.67 -17.35 -8.63
C THR A 2 15.58 -15.85 -8.97
N LEU A 3 15.07 -15.54 -10.15
CA LEU A 3 14.88 -14.17 -10.62
C LEU A 3 13.90 -13.49 -9.65
N TYR A 4 14.42 -12.68 -8.72
CA TYR A 4 13.59 -11.85 -7.86
C TYR A 4 12.93 -10.80 -8.77
N LYS A 5 11.69 -11.07 -9.18
CA LYS A 5 10.88 -10.06 -9.87
C LYS A 5 10.64 -8.95 -8.83
N PRO A 6 11.21 -7.75 -9.00
CA PRO A 6 10.93 -6.65 -8.08
C PRO A 6 9.42 -6.42 -8.10
N ALA A 7 8.85 -6.08 -6.94
CA ALA A 7 7.48 -5.62 -6.87
C ALA A 7 7.36 -4.40 -7.79
N THR A 8 6.80 -4.60 -8.98
CA THR A 8 6.57 -3.50 -9.91
C THR A 8 5.54 -2.57 -9.26
N PRO A 9 5.59 -1.26 -9.54
CA PRO A 9 4.58 -0.31 -9.05
C PRO A 9 3.13 -0.71 -9.44
N TYR A 10 3.01 -1.60 -10.44
CA TYR A 10 1.83 -2.14 -11.08
C TYR A 10 1.43 -3.55 -10.62
N SER A 11 1.61 -3.92 -9.34
CA SER A 11 0.79 -5.01 -8.81
C SER A 11 -0.67 -4.50 -8.72
N ASP A 12 -1.44 -4.72 -9.79
CA ASP A 12 -2.84 -4.25 -9.96
C ASP A 12 -3.80 -4.72 -8.83
N SER A 13 -3.37 -5.61 -7.95
CA SER A 13 -4.18 -6.13 -6.85
C SER A 13 -4.38 -5.16 -5.67
N ILE A 14 -3.54 -4.12 -5.53
CA ILE A 14 -3.61 -3.18 -4.38
C ILE A 14 -4.03 -1.80 -4.86
N LYS A 15 -5.29 -1.44 -4.61
CA LYS A 15 -5.81 -0.09 -4.86
C LYS A 15 -5.05 0.92 -4.00
N ARG A 16 -4.36 1.86 -4.64
CA ARG A 16 -3.60 2.93 -3.99
C ARG A 16 -4.50 4.16 -3.85
N PRO A 17 -4.78 4.64 -2.63
CA PRO A 17 -5.57 5.85 -2.43
C PRO A 17 -4.76 7.10 -2.81
N GLN A 18 -5.47 8.20 -3.08
CA GLN A 18 -4.87 9.52 -3.19
C GLN A 18 -4.65 10.12 -1.80
N CYS A 19 -3.59 10.91 -1.66
CA CYS A 19 -3.29 11.60 -0.43
C CYS A 19 -4.36 12.66 -0.13
N LEU A 20 -4.88 12.66 1.09
CA LEU A 20 -5.88 13.63 1.55
C LEU A 20 -5.36 15.08 1.63
N GLN A 21 -4.05 15.27 1.67
CA GLN A 21 -3.43 16.59 1.81
C GLN A 21 -3.08 17.22 0.47
N CYS A 22 -2.49 16.44 -0.46
CA CYS A 22 -1.96 16.96 -1.72
C CYS A 22 -2.57 16.33 -2.98
N GLY A 23 -3.45 15.32 -2.85
CA GLY A 23 -4.07 14.63 -3.97
C GLY A 23 -3.17 13.65 -4.73
N THR A 24 -1.87 13.60 -4.42
CA THR A 24 -0.92 12.68 -5.08
C THR A 24 -1.23 11.22 -4.76
N SER A 25 -1.10 10.34 -5.75
CA SER A 25 -1.19 8.89 -5.57
C SER A 25 -0.20 8.40 -4.50
N MET A 26 -0.69 7.71 -3.49
CA MET A 26 0.16 7.23 -2.40
C MET A 26 0.87 5.93 -2.78
N LEU A 27 2.02 5.70 -2.16
CA LEU A 27 2.81 4.49 -2.33
C LEU A 27 2.55 3.53 -1.18
N LEU A 28 2.31 2.25 -1.48
CA LEU A 28 2.24 1.23 -0.46
C LEU A 28 3.61 1.08 0.21
N ALA A 29 3.69 1.47 1.47
CA ALA A 29 4.91 1.42 2.28
C ALA A 29 5.01 0.12 3.06
N ARG A 30 3.87 -0.42 3.53
CA ARG A 30 3.86 -1.64 4.36
C ARG A 30 2.57 -2.44 4.20
N ILE A 31 2.69 -3.76 4.30
CA ILE A 31 1.57 -4.67 4.52
C ILE A 31 1.92 -5.51 5.75
N GLU A 32 1.01 -5.57 6.71
CA GLU A 32 1.17 -6.41 7.91
C GLU A 32 -0.17 -7.06 8.27
N PRO A 33 -0.16 -8.28 8.83
CA PRO A 33 -1.38 -8.92 9.31
C PRO A 33 -1.98 -8.09 10.45
N ASP A 34 -3.30 -7.85 10.39
CA ASP A 34 -4.02 -7.10 11.44
C ASP A 34 -4.88 -8.03 12.28
N LYS A 35 -5.70 -8.84 11.62
CA LYS A 35 -6.62 -9.82 12.22
C LYS A 35 -6.88 -10.95 11.22
N PRO A 36 -7.51 -12.07 11.62
CA PRO A 36 -7.77 -13.18 10.70
C PRO A 36 -8.47 -12.70 9.43
N ASP A 37 -7.97 -13.13 8.26
CA ASP A 37 -8.43 -12.74 6.93
C ASP A 37 -8.22 -11.24 6.57
N HIS A 38 -7.46 -10.45 7.34
CA HIS A 38 -7.23 -9.03 7.08
C HIS A 38 -5.76 -8.61 7.16
N ASP A 39 -5.39 -7.73 6.24
CA ASP A 39 -4.09 -7.06 6.22
C ASP A 39 -4.28 -5.57 6.49
N ARG A 40 -3.44 -5.01 7.36
CA ARG A 40 -3.22 -3.58 7.46
C ARG A 40 -2.21 -3.14 6.41
N ARG A 41 -2.66 -2.28 5.51
CA ARG A 41 -1.87 -1.69 4.43
C ARG A 41 -1.59 -0.24 4.79
N THR A 42 -0.32 0.10 4.90
CA THR A 42 0.13 1.47 5.15
C THR A 42 0.62 2.07 3.85
N PHE A 43 0.02 3.17 3.45
CA PHE A 43 0.37 3.98 2.32
C PHE A 43 1.07 5.25 2.78
N GLN A 44 2.09 5.68 2.07
CA GLN A 44 2.82 6.91 2.34
C GLN A 44 2.85 7.78 1.09
N CYS A 45 2.63 9.07 1.28
CA CYS A 45 2.77 10.05 0.21
C CYS A 45 4.24 10.40 0.02
N ALA A 46 4.72 10.31 -1.21
CA ALA A 46 6.10 10.68 -1.56
C ALA A 46 6.35 12.20 -1.50
N GLU A 47 5.30 13.02 -1.68
CA GLU A 47 5.43 14.48 -1.77
C GLU A 47 5.39 15.15 -0.39
N CYS A 48 4.36 14.84 0.42
CA CYS A 48 4.16 15.48 1.72
C CYS A 48 4.52 14.60 2.92
N GLY A 49 4.87 13.33 2.69
CA GLY A 49 5.20 12.38 3.76
C GLY A 49 4.00 11.89 4.57
N HIS A 50 2.77 12.27 4.21
CA HIS A 50 1.57 11.83 4.93
C HIS A 50 1.38 10.31 4.82
N SER A 51 1.06 9.67 5.94
CA SER A 51 0.83 8.23 6.04
C SER A 51 -0.65 7.93 6.29
N LEU A 52 -1.20 6.97 5.54
CA LEU A 52 -2.56 6.46 5.66
C LEU A 52 -2.51 4.96 5.89
N SER A 53 -3.25 4.43 6.85
CA SER A 53 -3.36 2.99 7.09
C SER A 53 -4.79 2.51 6.90
N GLU A 54 -4.95 1.43 6.15
CA GLU A 54 -6.25 0.83 5.86
C GLU A 54 -6.19 -0.68 6.13
N VAL A 55 -7.22 -1.21 6.79
CA VAL A 55 -7.34 -2.65 7.03
C VAL A 55 -8.25 -3.24 5.95
N VAL A 56 -7.70 -4.14 5.13
CA VAL A 56 -8.38 -4.75 3.99
C VAL A 56 -8.50 -6.25 4.21
N LYS A 57 -9.72 -6.78 4.01
CA LYS A 57 -9.97 -8.22 4.01
C LYS A 57 -9.50 -8.82 2.67
N TYR A 58 -8.67 -9.87 2.69
CA TYR A 58 -8.09 -10.48 1.47
C TYR A 58 -8.82 -11.74 0.97
N LYS A 59 -10.07 -11.94 1.39
CA LYS A 59 -10.86 -13.17 1.16
C LYS A 59 -11.63 -13.17 -0.14
#